data_AF-C2JUH9-F1
#
_entry.id   AF-C2JUH9-F1
#
_cell.length_a   1.000
_cell.length_b   1.000
_cell.length_c   1.000
_cell.angle_alpha   90.00
_cell.angle_beta   90.00
_cell.angle_gamma   90.00
#
_symmetry.space_group_name_H-M   'P 1'
#
loop_
_entity.id
_entity.type
_entity.pdbx_description
1 polymer ?
#
loop_
_entity_poly.entity_id
_entity_poly.type
_entity_poly.pdbx_seq_one_letter_code
_entity_poly.pdbx_strand_id
1 'polypeptide(L)' 'MKHKGLWITNIVLAIAISGIGITILMRRVDGAGHVETAASRLAALAVLVVFILIIAIVEGIYLLISRRHG' A
#
# COMPACT_ATOMS: atom_id res chain seq x y z
N MET A 1 7.51 -12.68 19.77
CA MET A 1 6.58 -12.65 18.61
C MET A 1 7.25 -13.34 17.44
N LYS A 2 6.73 -14.48 16.96
CA LYS A 2 7.36 -15.35 15.94
C LYS A 2 7.61 -14.62 14.59
N HIS A 3 7.01 -13.45 14.37
CA HIS A 3 7.09 -12.64 13.14
C HIS A 3 7.48 -11.16 13.36
N LYS A 4 8.43 -10.86 14.24
CA LYS A 4 8.86 -9.47 14.51
C LYS A 4 9.26 -8.70 13.24
N GLY A 5 9.92 -9.36 12.28
CA GLY A 5 10.34 -8.75 11.01
C GLY A 5 9.16 -8.26 10.18
N LEU A 6 8.14 -9.10 9.97
CA LEU A 6 6.92 -8.71 9.26
C LEU A 6 6.23 -7.51 9.91
N TRP A 7 6.15 -7.48 11.24
CA TRP A 7 5.49 -6.38 11.93
C TRP A 7 6.21 -5.03 11.71
N ILE A 8 7.54 -5.03 11.72
CA ILE A 8 8.34 -3.83 11.40
C ILE A 8 8.13 -3.42 9.93
N THR A 9 8.19 -4.38 9.01
CA THR A 9 7.93 -4.13 7.58
C THR A 9 6.56 -3.51 7.36
N ASN A 10 5.52 -3.98 8.05
CA ASN A 10 4.15 -3.46 7.92
C ASN A 10 4.03 -2.02 8.43
N ILE A 11 4.74 -1.67 9.51
CA ILE A 11 4.77 -0.28 10.00
C ILE A 11 5.45 0.63 8.98
N VAL A 12 6.60 0.22 8.44
CA VAL A 12 7.32 1.00 7.44
C VAL A 12 6.47 1.18 6.18
N LEU A 13 5.82 0.10 5.72
CA LEU A 13 4.90 0.14 4.59
C LEU A 13 3.70 1.05 4.87
N ALA A 14 3.11 0.98 6.06
CA ALA A 14 1.97 1.84 6.44
C ALA A 14 2.34 3.32 6.38
N ILE A 15 3.55 3.68 6.86
CA ILE A 15 4.06 5.06 6.79
C ILE A 15 4.24 5.48 5.33
N ALA A 16 4.88 4.64 4.51
CA ALA A 16 5.13 4.93 3.09
C ALA A 16 3.82 5.10 2.30
N ILE A 17 2.88 4.16 2.47
CA ILE A 17 1.56 4.19 1.83
C ILE A 17 0.76 5.42 2.25
N SER A 18 0.82 5.80 3.53
CA SER A 18 0.17 7.02 4.02
C SER A 18 0.75 8.27 3.36
N GLY A 19 2.08 8.34 3.24
CA GLY A 19 2.76 9.43 2.52
C GLY A 19 2.35 9.48 1.04
N ILE A 20 2.24 8.33 0.38
CA ILE A 20 1.77 8.24 -1.00
C ILE A 20 0.32 8.71 -1.11
N GLY A 21 -0.57 8.29 -0.21
CA GLY A 21 -1.96 8.74 -0.18
C GLY A 21 -2.08 10.27 -0.04
N ILE A 22 -1.29 10.87 0.86
CA ILE A 22 -1.25 12.33 1.04
C ILE A 22 -0.76 13.03 -0.24
N THR A 23 0.31 12.53 -0.85
CA THR A 23 0.83 13.14 -2.10
C THR A 23 -0.16 13.06 -3.25
N ILE A 24 -0.93 11.97 -3.38
CA ILE A 24 -2.01 11.86 -4.37
C ILE A 24 -3.09 12.91 -4.13
N LEU A 25 -3.45 13.18 -2.87
CA LEU A 25 -4.48 14.15 -2.52
C LEU A 25 -4.00 15.61 -2.72
N MET A 26 -2.75 15.90 -2.41
CA MET A 26 -2.20 17.26 -2.46
C MET A 26 -1.65 17.64 -3.84
N ARG A 27 -1.26 16.68 -4.68
CA ARG A 27 -0.71 17.00 -6.00
C ARG A 27 -1.78 17.62 -6.90
N ARG A 28 -1.38 18.66 -7.63
CA ARG A 28 -2.23 19.38 -8.59
C ARG A 28 -2.02 18.90 -10.02
N VAL A 29 -0.85 18.35 -10.30
CA VAL A 29 -0.43 17.87 -11.61
C VAL A 29 0.14 16.47 -11.42
N ASP A 30 -0.15 15.58 -12.36
CA ASP A 30 0.41 14.24 -12.39
C ASP A 30 1.85 14.23 -12.95
N GLY A 31 2.45 13.04 -13.03
CA GLY A 31 3.81 12.88 -13.58
C GLY A 31 3.92 13.15 -15.09
N ALA A 32 2.80 13.31 -15.79
CA ALA A 32 2.73 13.57 -17.23
C ALA A 32 2.39 15.04 -17.55
N GLY A 33 2.25 15.90 -16.53
CA GLY A 33 1.87 17.30 -16.72
C GLY A 33 0.36 17.53 -16.84
N HIS A 34 -0.47 16.50 -16.64
CA HIS A 34 -1.92 16.62 -16.66
C HIS A 34 -2.46 17.13 -15.32
N VAL A 35 -3.41 18.05 -15.36
CA VAL A 35 -4.06 18.57 -14.15
C VAL A 35 -4.95 17.49 -13.55
N GLU A 36 -4.74 17.20 -12.28
CA GLU A 36 -5.48 16.16 -11.57
C GLU A 36 -6.94 16.59 -11.38
N THR A 37 -7.85 15.75 -11.88
CA THR A 37 -9.28 15.85 -11.64
C THR A 37 -9.68 14.99 -10.44
N ALA A 38 -10.90 15.18 -9.93
CA ALA A 38 -11.42 14.32 -8.87
C ALA A 38 -11.45 12.83 -9.28
N ALA A 39 -11.76 12.55 -10.56
CA ALA A 39 -11.80 11.20 -11.10
C ALA A 39 -10.41 10.56 -11.20
N SER A 40 -9.40 11.29 -11.67
CA SER A 40 -8.03 10.78 -11.77
C SER A 40 -7.39 10.54 -10.40
N ARG A 41 -7.67 11.39 -9.41
CA ARG A 41 -7.27 11.17 -8.01
C ARG A 41 -7.92 9.91 -7.42
N LEU A 42 -9.21 9.71 -7.66
CA LEU A 42 -9.91 8.51 -7.19
C LEU A 42 -9.33 7.25 -7.84
N ALA A 43 -9.03 7.28 -9.14
CA ALA A 43 -8.37 6.18 -9.83
C ALA A 43 -6.98 5.88 -9.23
N ALA A 44 -6.18 6.91 -8.94
CA ALA A 44 -4.87 6.74 -8.29
C ALA A 44 -4.98 6.13 -6.89
N LEU A 45 -5.97 6.56 -6.09
CA LEU A 45 -6.25 5.95 -4.78
C LEU A 45 -6.73 4.50 -4.91
N ALA A 46 -7.56 4.19 -5.92
CA ALA A 46 -7.99 2.83 -6.18
C ALA A 46 -6.81 1.91 -6.51
N VAL A 47 -5.86 2.39 -7.32
CA VAL A 47 -4.61 1.65 -7.60
C VAL A 47 -3.80 1.42 -6.32
N LEU A 48 -3.70 2.44 -5.45
CA LEU A 48 -3.04 2.29 -4.15
C LEU A 48 -3.71 1.22 -3.28
N VAL A 49 -5.04 1.16 -3.26
CA VAL A 49 -5.80 0.12 -2.54
C VAL A 49 -5.52 -1.27 -3.11
N VAL A 50 -5.52 -1.43 -4.44
CA VAL A 50 -5.19 -2.71 -5.09
C VAL A 50 -3.78 -3.17 -4.70
N PHE A 51 -2.81 -2.25 -4.66
CA PHE A 51 -1.45 -2.56 -4.24
C PHE A 51 -1.38 -3.06 -2.79
N ILE A 52 -2.13 -2.42 -1.87
CA ILE A 52 -2.24 -2.86 -0.47
C ILE A 52 -2.84 -4.27 -0.38
N LEU A 53 -3.87 -4.57 -1.18
CA LEU A 53 -4.49 -5.90 -1.19
C LEU A 53 -3.51 -6.98 -1.67
N ILE A 54 -2.68 -6.70 -2.68
CA ILE A 54 -1.65 -7.64 -3.14
C ILE A 54 -0.66 -7.95 -2.01
N ILE A 55 -0.18 -6.92 -1.30
CA ILE A 55 0.71 -7.10 -0.15
C ILE A 55 0.04 -7.97 0.92
N ALA A 56 -1.20 -7.65 1.29
CA ALA A 56 -1.95 -8.38 2.30
C ALA A 56 -2.16 -9.86 1.91
N ILE A 57 -2.38 -10.17 0.63
CA ILE A 57 -2.48 -11.54 0.14
C ILE A 57 -1.15 -12.27 0.30
N VAL A 58 -0.03 -11.66 -0.10
CA VAL A 58 1.31 -12.26 0.01
C VAL A 58 1.67 -12.53 1.48
N GLU A 59 1.45 -11.55 2.36
CA GLU A 59 1.65 -11.71 3.80
C GLU A 59 0.73 -12.79 4.39
N GLY A 60 -0.53 -12.84 3.95
CA GLY A 60 -1.49 -13.85 4.36
C GLY A 60 -1.05 -15.26 4.00
N ILE A 61 -0.54 -15.46 2.78
CA ILE A 61 0.01 -16.75 2.31
C ILE A 61 1.23 -17.13 3.16
N TYR A 62 2.17 -16.20 3.38
CA TYR A 62 3.34 -16.44 4.21
C TYR A 62 2.96 -16.87 5.64
N LEU A 63 2.01 -16.16 6.26
CA LEU A 63 1.53 -16.48 7.60
C LEU A 63 0.82 -17.84 7.64
N LEU A 64 0.05 -18.17 6.61
CA LEU A 64 -0.62 -19.47 6.50
C LEU A 64 0.41 -20.62 6.44
N ILE A 65 1.44 -20.49 5.62
CA ILE A 65 2.52 -21.49 5.50
C ILE A 65 3.31 -21.57 6.81
N SER A 66 3.65 -20.44 7.41
CA SER A 66 4.43 -20.41 8.65
C SER A 66 3.68 -21.04 9.84
N ARG A 67 2.34 -20.93 9.88
CA ARG A 67 1.49 -21.64 10.85
C ARG A 67 1.43 -23.15 10.62
N ARG A 68 1.62 -23.63 9.39
CA ARG A 68 1.60 -25.07 9.05
C ARG A 68 2.90 -25.79 9.42
N HIS A 69 4.02 -25.06 9.49
CA HIS A 69 5.37 -25.63 9.64
C HIS A 69 6.01 -25.46 11.03
N GLY A 70 5.28 -25.00 12.06
CA GLY A 70 5.86 -24.97 13.40
C GLY A 70 4.85 -24.84 14.51
#